data_AF-A0AAU8PVD1-F1
#
_entry.id   AF-A0AAU8PVD1-F1
#
_cell.length_a   1.000
_cell.length_b   1.000
_cell.length_c   1.000
_cell.angle_alpha   90.00
_cell.angle_beta   90.00
_cell.angle_gamma   90.00
#
_symmetry.space_group_name_H-M   'P 1'
#
loop_
_entity.id
_entity.type
_entity.pdbx_description
1 polymer ?
#
loop_
_entity_poly.entity_id
_entity_poly.type
_entity_poly.pdbx_seq_one_letter_code
_entity_poly.pdbx_strand_id
1 'polypeptide(L)'
;MQTLFYFNNVSQLSDFESFEVKPVSGGHSDAPKQDEEPKFWSVIGTLKEEKAEGLQGRQFPVADLPSELYAGLFANLCEQITGKA
;
A
#
# COMPACT_ATOMS: atom_id res chain seq x y z
N MET A 1 -2.11 -13.61 -10.02
CA MET A 1 -1.07 -13.15 -9.06
C MET A 1 -1.49 -13.57 -7.65
N GLN A 2 -0.53 -13.94 -6.79
CA GLN A 2 -0.78 -14.21 -5.37
C GLN A 2 -0.75 -12.90 -4.58
N THR A 3 -1.61 -12.76 -3.56
CA THR A 3 -1.58 -11.62 -2.63
C THR A 3 -0.26 -11.63 -1.84
N LEU A 4 0.38 -10.47 -1.75
CA LEU A 4 1.60 -10.27 -0.96
C LEU A 4 1.35 -9.24 0.13
N PHE A 5 1.89 -9.49 1.32
CA PHE A 5 1.87 -8.56 2.44
C PHE A 5 3.31 -8.21 2.81
N TYR A 6 3.60 -6.92 2.96
CA TYR A 6 4.94 -6.40 3.26
C TYR A 6 5.14 -6.10 4.75
N PHE A 7 4.29 -6.69 5.60
CA PHE A 7 4.38 -6.61 7.05
C PHE A 7 4.29 -8.03 7.64
N ASN A 8 4.91 -8.21 8.80
CA ASN A 8 4.93 -9.46 9.55
C ASN A 8 3.84 -9.50 10.63
N ASN A 9 3.37 -8.34 11.10
CA ASN A 9 2.33 -8.22 12.11
C ASN A 9 1.41 -7.03 11.83
N VAL A 10 0.11 -7.21 12.03
CA VAL A 10 -0.93 -6.18 11.90
C VAL A 10 -0.61 -4.92 12.73
N SER A 11 0.07 -5.06 13.87
CA SER A 11 0.49 -3.91 14.68
C SER A 11 1.38 -2.93 13.91
N GLN A 12 2.14 -3.40 12.90
CA GLN A 12 2.99 -2.54 12.07
C GLN A 12 2.19 -1.57 11.20
N LEU A 13 0.90 -1.86 10.96
CA LEU A 13 0.03 -0.92 10.24
C LEU A 13 -0.16 0.40 11.00
N SER A 14 0.00 0.40 12.32
CA SER A 14 -0.08 1.61 13.15
C SER A 14 1.09 2.59 12.96
N ASP A 15 2.15 2.18 12.27
CA ASP A 15 3.27 3.05 11.89
C ASP A 15 2.92 3.97 10.71
N PHE A 16 1.84 3.66 9.97
CA PHE A 16 1.37 4.44 8.84
C PHE A 16 0.26 5.42 9.25
N GLU A 17 0.18 6.53 8.54
CA GLU A 17 -0.83 7.57 8.73
C GLU A 17 -1.85 7.65 7.59
N SER A 18 -1.60 7.04 6.45
CA SER A 18 -2.60 6.96 5.38
C SER A 18 -2.30 5.80 4.46
N PHE A 19 -3.34 5.32 3.78
CA PHE A 19 -3.25 4.26 2.79
C PHE A 19 -3.88 4.69 1.46
N GLU A 20 -3.17 4.49 0.36
CA GLU A 20 -3.66 4.76 -0.99
C GLU A 20 -3.55 3.51 -1.88
N VAL A 21 -4.45 3.38 -2.84
CA VAL A 21 -4.43 2.28 -3.80
C VAL A 21 -3.81 2.77 -5.11
N LYS A 22 -2.79 2.06 -5.61
CA LYS A 22 -2.10 2.38 -6.87
C LYS A 22 -2.09 1.17 -7.82
N PRO A 23 -2.40 1.38 -9.12
CA PRO A 23 -2.25 0.35 -10.14
C PRO A 23 -0.76 0.10 -10.44
N VAL A 24 -0.39 -1.16 -10.68
CA VAL A 24 0.99 -1.57 -11.03
C VAL A 24 0.99 -2.42 -12.30
N SER A 25 1.62 -1.91 -13.36
CA SER A 25 1.65 -2.54 -14.69
C SER A 25 2.94 -3.34 -14.97
N GLY A 26 4.04 -3.03 -14.28
CA GLY A 26 5.34 -3.71 -14.41
C GLY A 26 5.85 -4.24 -13.07
N GLY A 27 6.32 -3.34 -12.23
CA GLY A 27 6.62 -3.52 -10.81
C GLY A 27 6.60 -2.17 -10.07
N HIS A 28 6.87 -2.16 -8.77
CA HIS A 28 6.84 -0.93 -7.93
C HIS A 28 7.83 0.16 -8.36
N SER A 29 8.82 -0.18 -9.20
CA SER A 29 9.81 0.75 -9.75
C SER A 29 9.40 1.36 -11.10
N ASP A 30 8.35 0.84 -11.73
CA ASP A 30 7.90 1.29 -13.04
C ASP A 30 6.85 2.39 -12.88
N ALA A 31 7.03 3.49 -13.60
CA ALA A 31 5.99 4.50 -13.70
C ALA A 31 4.73 3.88 -14.34
N PRO A 32 3.53 4.15 -13.80
CA PRO A 32 2.30 3.65 -14.40
C PRO A 32 2.20 4.18 -15.83
N LYS A 33 2.15 3.27 -16.81
CA LYS A 33 1.91 3.63 -18.21
C LYS A 33 0.41 3.81 -18.38
N GLN A 34 0.04 4.95 -18.97
CA GLN A 34 -1.34 5.44 -19.02
C GLN A 34 -2.31 4.55 -19.82
N ASP A 35 -1.80 3.54 -20.56
CA ASP A 35 -2.57 2.66 -21.45
C ASP A 35 -2.34 1.15 -21.21
N GLU A 36 -1.62 0.76 -20.15
CA GLU A 36 -1.37 -0.66 -19.86
C GLU A 36 -2.28 -1.15 -18.72
N GLU A 37 -3.03 -2.23 -18.95
CA GLU A 37 -3.85 -2.85 -17.91
C GLU A 37 -2.99 -3.17 -16.69
N PRO A 38 -3.43 -2.80 -15.47
CA PRO A 38 -2.68 -3.09 -14.26
C PRO A 38 -2.57 -4.61 -14.08
N LYS A 39 -1.34 -5.10 -13.88
CA LYS A 39 -1.10 -6.50 -13.51
C LYS A 39 -1.63 -6.77 -12.10
N PHE A 40 -1.58 -5.77 -11.24
CA PHE A 40 -2.08 -5.81 -9.88
C PHE A 40 -2.28 -4.42 -9.29
N TRP A 41 -2.79 -4.40 -8.06
CA TRP A 41 -3.10 -3.20 -7.29
C TRP A 41 -2.36 -3.24 -5.96
N SER A 42 -1.59 -2.21 -5.69
CA SER A 42 -0.85 -2.09 -4.44
C SER A 42 -1.51 -1.11 -3.48
N VAL A 43 -1.57 -1.49 -2.22
CA VAL A 43 -1.90 -0.58 -1.13
C VAL A 43 -0.59 0.00 -0.61
N ILE A 44 -0.40 1.30 -0.83
CA ILE A 44 0.76 2.05 -0.40
C ILE A 44 0.42 2.76 0.90
N GLY A 45 1.20 2.49 1.94
CA GLY A 45 1.11 3.18 3.22
C GLY A 45 2.08 4.35 3.27
N THR A 46 1.63 5.49 3.78
CA THR A 46 2.49 6.62 4.14
C THR A 46 2.89 6.52 5.61
N LEU A 47 4.17 6.35 5.91
CA LEU A 47 4.68 6.32 7.28
C LEU A 47 4.45 7.66 7.98
N LYS A 48 4.16 7.60 9.28
CA LYS A 48 4.21 8.76 10.18
C LYS A 48 5.61 9.37 10.17
N GLU A 49 5.70 10.68 10.38
CA GLU A 49 6.96 11.41 10.27
C GLU A 49 8.05 10.85 11.19
N GLU A 50 7.70 10.49 12.43
CA GLU A 50 8.62 9.89 13.40
C GLU A 50 9.09 8.48 13.02
N LYS A 51 8.39 7.80 12.11
CA LYS A 51 8.76 6.46 11.62
C LYS A 51 9.55 6.50 10.31
N ALA A 52 9.54 7.65 9.63
CA ALA A 52 10.27 7.84 8.38
C ALA A 52 11.68 8.41 8.58
N GLU A 53 12.08 8.73 9.82
CA GLU A 53 13.38 9.30 10.10
C GLU A 53 14.52 8.36 9.65
N GLY A 54 15.40 8.86 8.78
CA GLY A 54 16.51 8.09 8.21
C GLY A 54 16.15 7.21 7.00
N LEU A 55 14.90 7.25 6.51
CA LEU A 55 14.47 6.53 5.31
C LEU A 55 14.46 7.43 4.07
N GLN A 56 14.77 6.85 2.89
CA GLN A 56 14.62 7.53 1.60
C GLN A 56 13.16 7.47 1.13
N GLY A 57 12.30 8.26 1.76
CA GLY A 57 10.89 8.38 1.43
C GLY A 57 9.96 7.90 2.54
N ARG A 58 8.67 8.25 2.39
CA ARG A 58 7.62 7.95 3.38
C ARG A 58 6.59 6.94 2.89
N GLN A 59 6.57 6.64 1.59
CA GLN A 59 5.56 5.80 0.96
C GLN A 59 6.13 4.40 0.68
N PHE A 60 5.48 3.38 1.23
CA PHE A 60 5.94 1.99 1.10
C PHE A 60 4.76 1.07 0.75
N PRO A 61 4.97 0.05 -0.08
CA PRO A 61 3.94 -0.95 -0.32
C PRO A 61 3.66 -1.73 0.97
N VAL A 62 2.38 -1.89 1.27
CA VAL A 62 1.87 -2.63 2.44
C VAL A 62 1.30 -3.97 2.00
N ALA A 63 0.60 -3.99 0.86
CA ALA A 63 0.08 -5.21 0.27
C ALA A 63 -0.12 -5.09 -1.24
N ASP A 64 0.07 -6.19 -1.96
CA ASP A 64 -0.26 -6.31 -3.38
C ASP A 64 -1.43 -7.27 -3.56
N LEU A 65 -2.46 -6.84 -4.29
CA LEU A 65 -3.72 -7.54 -4.46
C LEU A 65 -4.11 -7.67 -5.94
N PRO A 66 -4.82 -8.75 -6.31
CA PRO A 66 -5.13 -9.06 -7.71
C PRO A 66 -6.21 -8.15 -8.32
N SER A 67 -6.94 -7.37 -7.51
CA SER A 67 -7.98 -6.47 -8.00
C SER A 67 -8.05 -5.17 -7.19
N GLU A 68 -8.53 -4.11 -7.84
CA GLU A 68 -8.76 -2.80 -7.23
C GLU A 68 -9.72 -2.91 -6.04
N LEU A 69 -10.80 -3.68 -6.20
CA LEU A 69 -11.80 -3.88 -5.16
C LEU A 69 -11.18 -4.44 -3.88
N TYR A 70 -10.34 -5.47 -4.00
CA TYR A 70 -9.69 -6.06 -2.81
C TYR A 70 -8.65 -5.10 -2.22
N ALA A 71 -7.91 -4.38 -3.06
CA ALA A 71 -6.98 -3.35 -2.57
C ALA A 71 -7.71 -2.24 -1.81
N GLY A 72 -8.84 -1.76 -2.32
CA GLY A 72 -9.67 -0.75 -1.66
C GLY A 72 -10.27 -1.25 -0.36
N LEU A 73 -10.78 -2.48 -0.32
CA LEU A 73 -11.28 -3.08 0.93
C LEU A 73 -10.16 -3.22 1.98
N PHE A 74 -8.96 -3.61 1.57
CA PHE A 74 -7.82 -3.71 2.47
C PHE A 74 -7.36 -2.34 2.98
N ALA A 75 -7.26 -1.33 2.10
CA ALA A 75 -6.91 0.04 2.50
C ALA A 75 -7.91 0.60 3.53
N ASN A 76 -9.22 0.40 3.31
CA ASN A 76 -10.25 0.80 4.27
C ASN A 76 -10.12 0.07 5.61
N LEU A 77 -9.78 -1.22 5.59
CA LEU A 77 -9.53 -1.98 6.82
C LEU A 77 -8.32 -1.42 7.58
N CYS A 78 -7.25 -1.07 6.87
CA CYS A 78 -6.08 -0.44 7.47
C CYS A 78 -6.43 0.88 8.16
N GLU A 79 -7.19 1.77 7.50
CA GLU A 79 -7.64 3.04 8.09
C GLU A 79 -8.51 2.83 9.34
N GLN A 80 -9.38 1.81 9.34
CA GLN A 80 -10.18 1.46 10.53
C GLN A 80 -9.30 0.97 11.69
N ILE A 81 -8.30 0.15 11.42
CA ILE A 81 -7.38 -0.38 12.43
C ILE A 81 -6.49 0.73 13.02
N THR A 82 -6.09 1.71 12.21
CA THR A 82 -5.28 2.85 12.66
C THR A 82 -6.11 3.97 13.30
N GLY A 83 -7.44 3.83 13.35
CA GLY A 83 -8.35 4.77 14.00
C GLY A 83 -8.66 6.02 13.18
N LYS A 84 -8.59 5.93 11.84
CA LYS A 84 -8.80 7.02 10.88
C LYS A 84 -10.08 6.90 10.04
N ALA A 85 -11.08 6.16 10.52
CA ALA A 85 -12.38 6.02 9.86
C ALA A 85 -13.20 7.31 9.84
#